data_AF-A0A7K3F0J7-F1
#
_entry.id   AF-A0A7K3F0J7-F1
#
_cell.length_a   1.000
_cell.length_b   1.000
_cell.length_c   1.000
_cell.angle_alpha   90.00
_cell.angle_beta   90.00
_cell.angle_gamma   90.00
#
_symmetry.space_group_name_H-M   'P 1'
#
loop_
_entity.id
_entity.type
_entity.pdbx_description
1 polymer ?
#
loop_
_entity_poly.entity_id
_entity_poly.type
_entity_poly.pdbx_seq_one_letter_code
_entity_poly.pdbx_strand_id
1 'polypeptide(L)'
;MRSRGMKAGAIGTAAVMASVVLAGCGGDSDPKTEGKGDKGKDAAASASASDAGSGGGGQGQDTKAVRAAYDKTAEAGSARMTIDMKLTAGEQRIATDGEGTLDLAEGNSVMTVMAENKKIEQRVVDQVLYQKIPGQEAGGKPWIKIDLKKVAQQQGLGNQQIGDPAQTAAYAKAITDKDVSKVGTEKIDGADTTHYRVSVDVAELPGGEMMRQQLGPTLPMQVWLDDDGRLRRQQIDMTVKAPASASAKPEGGSAPKELKMSTVMNFSDFGTEVDAEAPPAGEVTDMTEQALQGSGQQG
;
A
#
# COMPACT_ATOMS: atom_id res chain seq x y z
N MET A 1 15.33 63.38 -15.56
CA MET A 1 16.48 62.60 -15.03
C MET A 1 16.05 61.14 -14.95
N ARG A 2 16.65 60.22 -15.72
CA ARG A 2 17.88 59.40 -15.45
C ARG A 2 17.59 58.10 -14.67
N SER A 3 18.35 57.05 -14.96
CA SER A 3 18.00 55.63 -14.81
C SER A 3 19.10 54.78 -14.14
N ARG A 4 18.83 53.46 -13.95
CA ARG A 4 19.70 52.39 -13.36
C ARG A 4 19.76 52.46 -11.81
N GLY A 5 19.94 51.40 -11.00
CA GLY A 5 20.15 49.93 -11.15
C GLY A 5 20.48 49.31 -9.76
N MET A 6 20.85 48.03 -9.51
CA MET A 6 20.82 46.75 -10.27
C MET A 6 21.45 45.60 -9.42
N LYS A 7 20.89 44.35 -9.41
CA LYS A 7 21.45 43.05 -8.86
C LYS A 7 21.53 42.88 -7.32
N ALA A 8 21.60 41.66 -6.72
CA ALA A 8 21.28 40.26 -7.14
C ALA A 8 21.35 39.31 -5.91
N GLY A 9 20.85 38.06 -6.00
CA GLY A 9 21.12 37.03 -4.97
C GLY A 9 20.18 35.82 -4.90
N ALA A 10 19.89 35.14 -6.03
CA ALA A 10 19.15 33.87 -6.00
C ALA A 10 20.09 32.70 -6.34
N ILE A 11 20.11 31.67 -5.49
CA ILE A 11 20.78 30.39 -5.76
C ILE A 11 19.69 29.33 -5.90
N GLY A 12 19.46 28.88 -7.13
CA GLY A 12 18.72 27.65 -7.41
C GLY A 12 19.70 26.51 -7.68
N THR A 13 19.35 25.30 -7.25
CA THR A 13 20.03 24.06 -7.65
C THR A 13 19.12 23.27 -8.58
N ALA A 14 19.68 22.85 -9.72
CA ALA A 14 18.92 22.39 -10.87
C ALA A 14 18.53 20.91 -10.78
N ALA A 15 17.38 20.57 -11.37
CA ALA A 15 17.05 19.19 -11.73
C ALA A 15 17.91 18.74 -12.93
N VAL A 16 18.51 17.55 -12.85
CA VAL A 16 19.28 16.97 -13.96
C VAL A 16 18.36 16.07 -14.77
N MET A 17 18.06 16.49 -16.01
CA MET A 17 17.37 15.68 -17.00
C MET A 17 18.32 14.63 -17.60
N ALA A 18 17.92 13.36 -17.62
CA ALA A 18 18.61 12.29 -18.31
C ALA A 18 17.68 11.65 -19.35
N SER A 19 17.92 11.95 -20.62
CA SER A 19 17.18 11.40 -21.76
C SER A 19 17.81 10.09 -22.24
N VAL A 20 16.99 9.08 -22.55
CA VAL A 20 17.43 7.83 -23.17
C VAL A 20 16.62 7.57 -24.44
N VAL A 21 17.32 7.12 -25.48
CA VAL A 21 16.83 7.03 -26.86
C VAL A 21 16.10 5.72 -27.11
N LEU A 22 14.95 5.78 -27.79
CA LEU A 22 14.20 4.62 -28.26
C LEU A 22 14.92 3.92 -29.44
N ALA A 23 15.03 2.60 -29.34
CA ALA A 23 15.27 1.69 -30.47
C ALA A 23 14.20 0.57 -30.41
N GLY A 24 13.60 0.21 -31.55
CA GLY A 24 12.41 -0.66 -31.60
C GLY A 24 12.49 -1.77 -32.64
N CYS A 25 11.32 -2.35 -32.97
CA CYS A 25 11.09 -3.57 -33.78
C CYS A 25 11.65 -4.85 -33.14
N GLY A 26 11.15 -6.07 -33.41
CA GLY A 26 10.10 -6.63 -34.29
C GLY A 26 10.38 -8.15 -34.35
N GLY A 27 9.46 -9.11 -34.41
CA GLY A 27 8.44 -9.36 -35.43
C GLY A 27 8.56 -10.84 -35.89
N ASP A 28 7.44 -11.53 -36.07
CA ASP A 28 7.16 -12.88 -36.63
C ASP A 28 8.29 -13.83 -37.14
N SER A 29 8.16 -15.14 -36.83
CA SER A 29 7.79 -16.22 -37.80
C SER A 29 8.11 -17.65 -37.30
N ASP A 30 7.16 -18.59 -37.45
CA ASP A 30 7.39 -20.05 -37.31
C ASP A 30 8.26 -20.65 -38.42
N PRO A 31 8.80 -21.86 -38.22
CA PRO A 31 8.55 -22.91 -39.22
C PRO A 31 8.09 -24.26 -38.65
N LYS A 32 7.20 -24.92 -39.40
CA LYS A 32 6.69 -26.28 -39.17
C LYS A 32 7.78 -27.34 -39.10
N THR A 33 7.53 -28.44 -38.39
CA THR A 33 7.97 -29.78 -38.81
C THR A 33 6.84 -30.79 -38.56
N GLU A 34 6.48 -31.57 -39.58
CA GLU A 34 5.45 -32.62 -39.51
C GLU A 34 6.08 -33.97 -39.12
N GLY A 35 5.44 -34.72 -38.24
CA GLY A 35 5.81 -36.08 -37.83
C GLY A 35 4.56 -36.89 -37.47
N LYS A 36 4.48 -38.16 -37.90
CA LYS A 36 3.21 -38.88 -38.11
C LYS A 36 3.16 -40.26 -37.43
N GLY A 37 2.01 -40.59 -36.83
CA GLY A 37 1.64 -41.93 -36.34
C GLY A 37 1.71 -42.07 -34.80
N ASP A 38 0.90 -42.90 -34.13
CA ASP A 38 -0.24 -43.74 -34.56
C ASP A 38 -1.26 -43.92 -33.40
N LYS A 39 -2.40 -44.57 -33.65
CA LYS A 39 -3.59 -44.67 -32.79
C LYS A 39 -3.41 -45.54 -31.52
N GLY A 40 -4.01 -45.11 -30.41
CA GLY A 40 -4.20 -45.91 -29.18
C GLY A 40 -5.56 -45.61 -28.53
N LYS A 41 -6.38 -46.65 -28.36
CA LYS A 41 -7.82 -46.61 -28.01
C LYS A 41 -8.16 -46.05 -26.62
N ASP A 42 -9.33 -45.41 -26.60
CA ASP A 42 -10.36 -45.33 -25.55
C ASP A 42 -10.09 -46.00 -24.18
N ALA A 43 -10.15 -45.19 -23.12
CA ALA A 43 -10.60 -45.61 -21.79
C ALA A 43 -11.29 -44.43 -21.08
N ALA A 44 -12.46 -44.67 -20.50
CA ALA A 44 -13.30 -43.60 -19.94
C ALA A 44 -12.79 -43.07 -18.59
N ALA A 45 -12.91 -41.75 -18.39
CA ALA A 45 -12.87 -41.12 -17.07
C ALA A 45 -14.14 -40.28 -16.88
N SER A 46 -14.79 -40.46 -15.73
CA SER A 46 -16.10 -39.87 -15.43
C SER A 46 -16.07 -38.34 -15.44
N ALA A 47 -16.88 -37.72 -16.29
CA ALA A 47 -17.27 -36.33 -16.13
C ALA A 47 -18.27 -36.22 -14.97
N SER A 48 -17.77 -36.17 -13.74
CA SER A 48 -18.56 -35.66 -12.62
C SER A 48 -18.83 -34.18 -12.87
N ALA A 49 -20.05 -33.87 -13.29
CA ALA A 49 -20.52 -32.49 -13.36
C ALA A 49 -20.55 -31.91 -11.94
N SER A 50 -19.58 -31.07 -11.60
CA SER A 50 -19.60 -30.29 -10.37
C SER A 50 -20.80 -29.34 -10.40
N ASP A 51 -21.69 -29.56 -9.43
CA ASP A 51 -22.90 -28.80 -9.15
C ASP A 51 -22.74 -27.28 -9.31
N ALA A 52 -23.24 -26.74 -10.41
CA ALA A 52 -23.37 -25.29 -10.63
C ALA A 52 -24.69 -24.80 -10.00
N GLY A 53 -24.75 -24.79 -8.66
CA GLY A 53 -26.04 -24.85 -7.96
C GLY A 53 -26.20 -24.18 -6.58
N SER A 54 -25.36 -23.21 -6.16
CA SER A 54 -25.63 -22.43 -4.92
C SER A 54 -24.97 -21.05 -4.83
N GLY A 55 -25.32 -20.16 -5.77
CA GLY A 55 -24.88 -18.74 -5.82
C GLY A 55 -25.50 -17.83 -4.74
N GLY A 56 -25.45 -18.24 -3.46
CA GLY A 56 -25.92 -17.42 -2.33
C GLY A 56 -25.42 -17.89 -0.97
N GLY A 57 -25.24 -19.21 -0.77
CA GLY A 57 -24.70 -19.75 0.49
C GLY A 57 -23.19 -19.51 0.65
N GLY A 58 -22.40 -19.77 -0.41
CA GLY A 58 -20.94 -19.62 -0.38
C GLY A 58 -20.49 -18.17 -0.22
N GLN A 59 -21.09 -17.24 -0.96
CA GLN A 59 -20.72 -15.83 -0.93
C GLN A 59 -20.88 -15.18 0.46
N GLY A 60 -21.94 -15.55 1.19
CA GLY A 60 -22.13 -15.12 2.59
C GLY A 60 -21.15 -15.77 3.59
N GLN A 61 -20.57 -16.93 3.26
CA GLN A 61 -19.50 -17.56 4.06
C GLN A 61 -18.14 -16.93 3.75
N ASP A 62 -17.83 -16.73 2.46
CA ASP A 62 -16.61 -16.06 1.99
C ASP A 62 -16.50 -14.65 2.58
N THR A 63 -17.60 -13.89 2.60
CA THR A 63 -17.62 -12.56 3.22
C THR A 63 -17.37 -12.62 4.72
N LYS A 64 -17.96 -13.59 5.44
CA LYS A 64 -17.69 -13.78 6.88
C LYS A 64 -16.24 -14.16 7.13
N ALA A 65 -15.63 -14.98 6.28
CA ALA A 65 -14.22 -15.35 6.38
C ALA A 65 -13.32 -14.12 6.19
N VAL A 66 -13.55 -13.30 5.16
CA VAL A 66 -12.80 -12.05 4.93
C VAL A 66 -12.99 -11.05 6.07
N ARG A 67 -14.20 -10.87 6.59
CA ARG A 67 -14.43 -9.99 7.76
C ARG A 67 -13.70 -10.50 9.01
N ALA A 68 -13.85 -11.77 9.34
CA ALA A 68 -13.23 -12.38 10.52
C ALA A 68 -11.70 -12.44 10.42
N ALA A 69 -11.12 -12.39 9.22
CA ALA A 69 -9.67 -12.39 9.04
C ALA A 69 -8.99 -11.16 9.63
N TYR A 70 -9.66 -10.01 9.62
CA TYR A 70 -9.17 -8.79 10.25
C TYR A 70 -9.00 -8.99 11.77
N ASP A 71 -10.04 -9.49 12.44
CA ASP A 71 -10.01 -9.80 13.88
C ASP A 71 -8.97 -10.90 14.20
N LYS A 72 -8.99 -12.02 13.46
CA LYS A 72 -8.05 -13.14 13.63
C LYS A 72 -6.57 -12.75 13.43
N THR A 73 -6.31 -11.77 12.56
CA THR A 73 -4.96 -11.26 12.36
C THR A 73 -4.52 -10.45 13.57
N ALA A 74 -5.38 -9.58 14.11
CA ALA A 74 -5.10 -8.85 15.35
C ALA A 74 -4.92 -9.78 16.56
N GLU A 75 -5.73 -10.84 16.66
CA GLU A 75 -5.63 -11.88 17.71
C GLU A 75 -4.30 -12.67 17.67
N ALA A 76 -3.53 -12.62 16.56
CA ALA A 76 -2.21 -13.23 16.48
C ALA A 76 -1.13 -12.48 17.30
N GLY A 77 -1.46 -11.31 17.87
CA GLY A 77 -0.59 -10.49 18.71
C GLY A 77 0.44 -9.70 17.90
N SER A 78 1.26 -10.37 17.11
CA SER A 78 2.33 -9.73 16.33
C SER A 78 2.65 -10.51 15.05
N ALA A 79 3.35 -9.88 14.11
CA ALA A 79 3.85 -10.51 12.90
C ALA A 79 5.12 -9.83 12.36
N ARG A 80 5.87 -10.55 11.53
CA ARG A 80 6.71 -9.92 10.51
C ARG A 80 5.80 -9.36 9.41
N MET A 81 6.09 -8.15 8.98
CA MET A 81 5.41 -7.50 7.86
C MET A 81 6.41 -7.13 6.77
N THR A 82 6.03 -7.32 5.51
CA THR A 82 6.66 -6.63 4.38
C THR A 82 5.65 -5.79 3.63
N ILE A 83 6.11 -4.69 3.02
CA ILE A 83 5.29 -3.77 2.23
C ILE A 83 6.02 -3.42 0.93
N ASP A 84 5.35 -3.63 -0.20
CA ASP A 84 5.78 -3.22 -1.53
C ASP A 84 4.82 -2.16 -2.06
N MET A 85 5.27 -0.92 -2.20
CA MET A 85 4.50 0.18 -2.79
C MET A 85 5.09 0.58 -4.13
N LYS A 86 4.23 0.69 -5.15
CA LYS A 86 4.57 1.12 -6.51
C LYS A 86 3.65 2.26 -6.93
N LEU A 87 4.22 3.45 -7.10
CA LEU A 87 3.54 4.63 -7.61
C LEU A 87 3.94 4.89 -9.06
N THR A 88 2.98 4.95 -9.97
CA THR A 88 3.18 5.27 -11.39
C THR A 88 2.49 6.59 -11.73
N ALA A 89 3.27 7.54 -12.23
CA ALA A 89 2.86 8.90 -12.58
C ALA A 89 3.27 9.20 -14.04
N GLY A 90 2.40 8.89 -14.99
CA GLY A 90 2.76 8.91 -16.41
C GLY A 90 3.84 7.87 -16.73
N GLU A 91 5.01 8.31 -17.17
CA GLU A 91 6.16 7.44 -17.43
C GLU A 91 7.02 7.20 -16.18
N GLN A 92 6.95 8.08 -15.18
CA GLN A 92 7.70 7.92 -13.93
C GLN A 92 7.12 6.78 -13.09
N ARG A 93 8.01 5.96 -12.52
CA ARG A 93 7.68 4.92 -11.54
C ARG A 93 8.57 5.11 -10.33
N ILE A 94 7.96 5.18 -9.17
CA ILE A 94 8.62 5.17 -7.87
C ILE A 94 8.24 3.85 -7.20
N ALA A 95 9.24 3.14 -6.69
CA ALA A 95 9.06 1.96 -5.87
C ALA A 95 9.59 2.24 -4.47
N THR A 96 8.92 1.69 -3.48
CA THR A 96 9.29 1.75 -2.07
C THR A 96 8.98 0.40 -1.47
N ASP A 97 9.99 -0.30 -1.00
CA ASP A 97 9.85 -1.54 -0.25
C ASP A 97 10.08 -1.29 1.25
N GLY A 98 9.63 -2.19 2.11
CA GLY A 98 9.89 -2.15 3.53
C GLY A 98 9.62 -3.47 4.21
N GLU A 99 10.31 -3.69 5.32
CA GLU A 99 10.26 -4.90 6.14
C GLU A 99 10.44 -4.60 7.62
N GLY A 100 9.86 -5.42 8.48
CA GLY A 100 10.01 -5.25 9.92
C GLY A 100 9.05 -6.11 10.74
N THR A 101 8.83 -5.72 11.99
CA THR A 101 7.88 -6.36 12.89
C THR A 101 6.85 -5.36 13.42
N LEU A 102 5.63 -5.86 13.62
CA LEU A 102 4.45 -5.10 14.01
C LEU A 102 3.70 -5.85 15.10
N ASP A 103 3.41 -5.15 16.19
CA ASP A 103 2.38 -5.53 17.14
C ASP A 103 1.01 -5.17 16.54
N LEU A 104 0.16 -6.19 16.38
CA LEU A 104 -1.11 -6.12 15.69
C LEU A 104 -2.27 -5.71 16.62
N ALA A 105 -2.01 -5.60 17.93
CA ALA A 105 -2.97 -5.16 18.94
C ALA A 105 -2.75 -3.69 19.33
N GLU A 106 -1.50 -3.26 19.48
CA GLU A 106 -1.11 -1.91 19.92
C GLU A 106 -0.62 -1.01 18.77
N GLY A 107 -0.29 -1.56 17.60
CA GLY A 107 0.26 -0.83 16.45
C GLY A 107 1.74 -0.43 16.60
N ASN A 108 2.38 -0.82 17.70
CA ASN A 108 3.80 -0.63 17.95
C ASN A 108 4.62 -1.39 16.89
N SER A 109 5.63 -0.77 16.28
CA SER A 109 6.37 -1.38 15.17
C SER A 109 7.78 -0.87 15.00
N VAL A 110 8.64 -1.71 14.41
CA VAL A 110 9.97 -1.33 13.92
C VAL A 110 10.08 -1.77 12.47
N MET A 111 10.21 -0.80 11.56
CA MET A 111 10.26 -1.01 10.12
C MET A 111 11.52 -0.38 9.53
N THR A 112 12.14 -1.09 8.59
CA THR A 112 13.03 -0.50 7.60
C THR A 112 12.22 -0.22 6.34
N VAL A 113 12.37 0.98 5.75
CA VAL A 113 11.75 1.35 4.47
C VAL A 113 12.82 1.83 3.51
N MET A 114 12.87 1.27 2.30
CA MET A 114 13.78 1.68 1.23
C MET A 114 13.06 2.64 0.29
N ALA A 115 13.45 3.91 0.31
CA ALA A 115 12.90 4.94 -0.58
C ALA A 115 14.05 5.74 -1.21
N GLU A 116 14.01 5.92 -2.54
CA GLU A 116 15.05 6.67 -3.29
C GLU A 116 16.50 6.21 -3.00
N ASN A 117 16.71 4.89 -2.86
CA ASN A 117 17.97 4.25 -2.44
C ASN A 117 18.44 4.62 -1.01
N LYS A 118 17.59 5.21 -0.18
CA LYS A 118 17.84 5.47 1.24
C LYS A 118 17.14 4.44 2.11
N LYS A 119 17.89 3.88 3.08
CA LYS A 119 17.35 3.07 4.17
C LYS A 119 16.78 3.98 5.26
N ILE A 120 15.48 4.19 5.27
CA ILE A 120 14.76 4.92 6.31
C ILE A 120 14.48 3.96 7.48
N GLU A 121 14.92 4.32 8.68
CA GLU A 121 14.51 3.64 9.91
C GLU A 121 13.22 4.27 10.41
N GLN A 122 12.21 3.45 10.67
CA GLN A 122 10.91 3.88 11.19
C GLN A 122 10.55 3.08 12.45
N ARG A 123 10.00 3.76 13.45
CA ARG A 123 9.40 3.14 14.63
C ARG A 123 8.04 3.78 14.90
N VAL A 124 7.06 2.99 15.31
CA VAL A 124 5.83 3.50 15.93
C VAL A 124 5.83 3.02 17.37
N VAL A 125 5.70 3.96 18.31
CA VAL A 125 5.65 3.69 19.76
C VAL A 125 4.61 4.62 20.35
N ASP A 126 3.61 4.09 21.07
CA ASP A 126 2.54 4.88 21.72
C ASP A 126 1.84 5.89 20.77
N GLN A 127 1.54 5.46 19.54
CA GLN A 127 1.01 6.31 18.45
C GLN A 127 1.93 7.46 17.99
N VAL A 128 3.21 7.47 18.38
CA VAL A 128 4.20 8.43 17.89
C VAL A 128 5.04 7.76 16.81
N LEU A 129 5.03 8.34 15.61
CA LEU A 129 5.89 7.95 14.51
C LEU A 129 7.26 8.59 14.69
N TYR A 130 8.30 7.76 14.80
CA TYR A 130 9.70 8.18 14.77
C TYR A 130 10.32 7.75 13.45
N GLN A 131 11.03 8.67 12.79
CA GLN A 131 11.72 8.39 11.53
C GLN A 131 13.14 8.95 11.56
N LYS A 132 14.07 8.21 10.95
CA LYS A 132 15.47 8.60 10.76
C LYS A 132 15.87 8.30 9.33
N ILE A 133 16.26 9.36 8.61
CA ILE A 133 16.57 9.33 7.18
C ILE A 133 18.06 9.62 7.00
N PRO A 134 18.86 8.71 6.43
CA PRO A 134 20.29 8.92 6.25
C PRO A 134 20.62 10.21 5.48
N GLY A 135 21.49 11.02 6.09
CA GLY A 135 21.91 12.32 5.54
C GLY A 135 20.86 13.42 5.62
N GLN A 136 19.81 13.27 6.46
CA GLN A 136 18.88 14.34 6.80
C GLN A 136 18.77 14.46 8.31
N GLU A 137 18.81 15.69 8.82
CA GLU A 137 18.67 16.01 10.23
C GLU A 137 17.72 17.20 10.38
N ALA A 138 16.82 17.14 11.36
CA ALA A 138 15.94 18.25 11.71
C ALA A 138 16.43 18.87 13.02
N GLY A 139 16.76 20.16 13.02
CA GLY A 139 17.29 20.83 14.22
C GLY A 139 18.63 20.28 14.72
N GLY A 140 19.45 19.69 13.82
CA GLY A 140 20.72 19.03 14.18
C GLY A 140 20.56 17.69 14.90
N LYS A 141 19.44 17.00 14.66
CA LYS A 141 19.12 15.70 15.27
C LYS A 141 18.71 14.66 14.21
N PRO A 142 19.10 13.38 14.39
CA PRO A 142 18.88 12.34 13.38
C PRO A 142 17.46 11.76 13.36
N TRP A 143 16.69 11.87 14.45
CA TRP A 143 15.30 11.42 14.50
C TRP A 143 14.34 12.60 14.45
N ILE A 144 13.29 12.47 13.63
CA ILE A 144 12.06 13.25 13.75
C ILE A 144 11.01 12.43 14.48
N LYS A 145 10.10 13.10 15.20
CA LYS A 145 8.85 12.51 15.68
C LYS A 145 7.63 13.26 15.17
N ILE A 146 6.55 12.51 14.94
CA ILE A 146 5.23 13.01 14.53
C ILE A 146 4.18 12.32 15.41
N ASP A 147 3.39 13.10 16.13
CA ASP A 147 2.24 12.64 16.91
C ASP A 147 1.09 12.29 15.95
N LEU A 148 0.91 11.00 15.66
CA LEU A 148 -0.09 10.53 14.68
C LEU A 148 -1.52 10.83 15.13
N LYS A 149 -1.76 10.85 16.44
CA LYS A 149 -3.06 11.13 17.02
C LYS A 149 -3.49 12.57 16.76
N LYS A 150 -2.58 13.55 16.89
CA LYS A 150 -2.85 14.95 16.50
C LYS A 150 -3.09 15.08 15.00
N VAL A 151 -2.35 14.35 14.16
CA VAL A 151 -2.56 14.33 12.70
C VAL A 151 -3.95 13.80 12.35
N ALA A 152 -4.34 12.64 12.88
CA ALA A 152 -5.65 12.04 12.65
C ALA A 152 -6.80 12.95 13.15
N GLN A 153 -6.64 13.60 14.30
CA GLN A 153 -7.60 14.56 14.84
C GLN A 153 -7.79 15.78 13.92
N GLN A 154 -6.70 16.38 13.42
CA GLN A 154 -6.81 17.52 12.50
C GLN A 154 -7.44 17.13 11.15
N GLN A 155 -7.16 15.94 10.65
CA GLN A 155 -7.70 15.44 9.37
C GLN A 155 -9.15 14.95 9.47
N GLY A 156 -9.79 15.04 10.64
CA GLY A 156 -11.16 14.55 10.85
C GLY A 156 -11.29 13.02 10.83
N LEU A 157 -10.17 12.29 10.82
CA LEU A 157 -10.11 10.82 10.86
C LEU A 157 -10.38 10.25 12.26
N GLY A 158 -10.54 11.12 13.26
CA GLY A 158 -10.83 10.74 14.65
C GLY A 158 -9.60 10.20 15.38
N ASN A 159 -9.80 9.27 16.30
CA ASN A 159 -8.73 8.70 17.14
C ASN A 159 -7.91 7.59 16.45
N GLN A 160 -8.05 7.44 15.12
CA GLN A 160 -7.61 6.24 14.41
C GLN A 160 -6.08 6.16 14.30
N GLN A 161 -5.55 4.99 14.65
CA GLN A 161 -4.11 4.74 14.76
C GLN A 161 -3.60 3.98 13.52
N ILE A 162 -2.31 4.12 13.21
CA ILE A 162 -1.65 3.26 12.22
C ILE A 162 -1.40 1.91 12.90
N GLY A 163 -1.95 0.82 12.36
CA GLY A 163 -1.95 -0.50 13.00
C GLY A 163 -3.12 -0.78 13.96
N ASP A 164 -4.07 0.16 14.08
CA ASP A 164 -5.23 0.07 14.98
C ASP A 164 -6.19 -1.10 14.63
N PRO A 165 -6.54 -1.99 15.58
CA PRO A 165 -7.64 -2.93 15.44
C PRO A 165 -8.97 -2.28 15.00
N ALA A 166 -9.21 -1.00 15.29
CA ALA A 166 -10.37 -0.27 14.80
C ALA A 166 -10.26 0.20 13.33
N GLN A 167 -9.07 0.31 12.73
CA GLN A 167 -8.91 0.42 11.27
C GLN A 167 -9.25 -0.92 10.60
N THR A 168 -8.64 -1.98 11.10
CA THR A 168 -8.91 -3.39 10.78
C THR A 168 -10.41 -3.70 10.85
N ALA A 169 -11.10 -3.27 11.90
CA ALA A 169 -12.56 -3.39 12.04
C ALA A 169 -13.37 -2.41 11.16
N ALA A 170 -12.83 -1.26 10.76
CA ALA A 170 -13.48 -0.36 9.81
C ALA A 170 -13.49 -0.96 8.39
N TYR A 171 -12.36 -1.51 7.93
CA TYR A 171 -12.30 -2.29 6.69
C TYR A 171 -13.24 -3.50 6.76
N ALA A 172 -13.24 -4.27 7.85
CA ALA A 172 -14.16 -5.40 8.01
C ALA A 172 -15.66 -4.99 7.98
N LYS A 173 -16.02 -3.81 8.48
CA LYS A 173 -17.40 -3.28 8.42
C LYS A 173 -17.79 -2.78 7.03
N ALA A 174 -16.88 -2.12 6.32
CA ALA A 174 -17.11 -1.55 4.99
C ALA A 174 -17.18 -2.62 3.88
N ILE A 175 -16.75 -3.86 4.15
CA ILE A 175 -16.91 -5.00 3.26
C ILE A 175 -18.33 -5.57 3.41
N THR A 176 -19.13 -5.55 2.33
CA THR A 176 -20.47 -6.16 2.29
C THR A 176 -20.51 -7.49 1.53
N ASP A 177 -21.60 -8.25 1.69
CA ASP A 177 -21.73 -9.58 1.11
C ASP A 177 -21.73 -9.59 -0.43
N LYS A 178 -21.93 -8.43 -1.08
CA LYS A 178 -21.87 -8.28 -2.54
C LYS A 178 -20.45 -8.08 -3.06
N ASP A 179 -19.51 -7.78 -2.16
CA ASP A 179 -18.21 -7.22 -2.51
C ASP A 179 -17.10 -8.26 -2.55
N VAL A 180 -17.35 -9.46 -2.00
CA VAL A 180 -16.37 -10.54 -1.87
C VAL A 180 -16.63 -11.64 -2.90
N SER A 181 -15.58 -12.02 -3.63
CA SER A 181 -15.57 -13.15 -4.55
C SER A 181 -14.31 -13.99 -4.31
N LYS A 182 -14.48 -15.26 -3.95
CA LYS A 182 -13.39 -16.23 -3.92
C LYS A 182 -12.82 -16.44 -5.33
N VAL A 183 -11.51 -16.24 -5.47
CA VAL A 183 -10.77 -16.38 -6.74
C VAL A 183 -10.21 -17.79 -6.88
N GLY A 184 -9.69 -18.36 -5.79
CA GLY A 184 -9.07 -19.69 -5.80
C GLY A 184 -8.22 -19.93 -4.56
N THR A 185 -7.28 -20.87 -4.66
CA THR A 185 -6.28 -21.17 -3.62
C THR A 185 -4.89 -21.13 -4.22
N GLU A 186 -3.94 -20.53 -3.52
CA GLU A 186 -2.54 -20.45 -3.93
C GLU A 186 -1.60 -20.42 -2.72
N LYS A 187 -0.30 -20.65 -2.93
CA LYS A 187 0.69 -20.62 -1.85
C LYS A 187 1.37 -19.25 -1.75
N ILE A 188 1.35 -18.66 -0.56
CA ILE A 188 2.08 -17.43 -0.23
C ILE A 188 3.17 -17.79 0.79
N ASP A 189 4.44 -17.69 0.38
CA ASP A 189 5.62 -18.02 1.18
C ASP A 189 5.54 -19.42 1.84
N GLY A 190 5.04 -20.39 1.07
CA GLY A 190 4.87 -21.79 1.47
C GLY A 190 3.54 -22.11 2.16
N ALA A 191 2.90 -21.14 2.82
CA ALA A 191 1.59 -21.29 3.44
C ALA A 191 0.50 -21.47 2.37
N ASP A 192 -0.40 -22.43 2.58
CA ASP A 192 -1.62 -22.54 1.77
C ASP A 192 -2.56 -21.37 2.10
N THR A 193 -3.15 -20.77 1.07
CA THR A 193 -4.06 -19.64 1.23
C THR A 193 -5.28 -19.73 0.31
N THR A 194 -6.40 -19.15 0.75
CA THR A 194 -7.54 -18.84 -0.12
C THR A 194 -7.48 -17.36 -0.52
N HIS A 195 -7.51 -17.10 -1.83
CA HIS A 195 -7.52 -15.77 -2.42
C HIS A 195 -8.95 -15.29 -2.66
N TYR A 196 -9.26 -14.08 -2.18
CA TYR A 196 -10.50 -13.36 -2.42
C TYR A 196 -10.25 -12.00 -3.08
N ARG A 197 -11.09 -11.63 -4.04
CA ARG A 197 -11.26 -10.25 -4.49
C ARG A 197 -12.32 -9.57 -3.63
N VAL A 198 -12.07 -8.34 -3.24
CA VAL A 198 -12.91 -7.54 -2.35
C VAL A 198 -13.12 -6.15 -2.97
N SER A 199 -14.32 -5.57 -2.86
CA SER A 199 -14.66 -4.25 -3.40
C SER A 199 -15.28 -3.36 -2.33
N VAL A 200 -14.45 -2.63 -1.57
CA VAL A 200 -14.93 -1.82 -0.44
C VAL A 200 -15.65 -0.57 -0.94
N ASP A 201 -16.85 -0.25 -0.42
CA ASP A 201 -17.47 1.06 -0.67
C ASP A 201 -16.69 2.14 0.10
N VAL A 202 -16.16 3.11 -0.65
CA VAL A 202 -15.32 4.17 -0.10
C VAL A 202 -16.12 5.10 0.82
N ALA A 203 -17.45 5.20 0.67
CA ALA A 203 -18.30 6.00 1.55
C ALA A 203 -18.42 5.43 2.97
N GLU A 204 -18.26 4.11 3.14
CA GLU A 204 -18.30 3.42 4.45
C GLU A 204 -16.95 3.49 5.19
N LEU A 205 -15.89 3.97 4.54
CA LEU A 205 -14.59 4.20 5.17
C LEU A 205 -14.56 5.53 5.95
N PRO A 206 -13.76 5.63 7.03
CA PRO A 206 -13.50 6.89 7.71
C PRO A 206 -12.94 7.96 6.74
N GLY A 207 -13.50 9.16 6.76
CA GLY A 207 -13.18 10.21 5.76
C GLY A 207 -13.73 9.92 4.36
N GLY A 208 -14.63 8.95 4.23
CA GLY A 208 -15.10 8.38 2.97
C GLY A 208 -15.60 9.39 1.94
N GLU A 209 -16.34 10.43 2.34
CA GLU A 209 -16.82 11.45 1.39
C GLU A 209 -15.69 12.18 0.63
N MET A 210 -14.59 12.50 1.32
CA MET A 210 -13.41 13.13 0.72
C MET A 210 -12.64 12.12 -0.12
N MET A 211 -12.43 10.91 0.42
CA MET A 211 -11.73 9.84 -0.28
C MET A 211 -12.45 9.44 -1.58
N ARG A 212 -13.79 9.44 -1.59
CA ARG A 212 -14.63 9.11 -2.76
C ARG A 212 -14.47 10.10 -3.91
N GLN A 213 -14.15 11.36 -3.60
CA GLN A 213 -13.86 12.38 -4.62
C GLN A 213 -12.50 12.14 -5.30
N GLN A 214 -11.56 11.49 -4.62
CA GLN A 214 -10.19 11.23 -5.12
C GLN A 214 -10.04 9.85 -5.76
N LEU A 215 -10.60 8.80 -5.13
CA LEU A 215 -10.49 7.38 -5.52
C LEU A 215 -11.67 6.87 -6.36
N GLY A 216 -12.82 7.54 -6.31
CA GLY A 216 -14.08 7.02 -6.85
C GLY A 216 -14.91 6.25 -5.80
N PRO A 217 -16.01 5.60 -6.21
CA PRO A 217 -16.98 5.00 -5.29
C PRO A 217 -16.49 3.74 -4.57
N THR A 218 -15.58 2.99 -5.16
CA THR A 218 -15.20 1.65 -4.69
C THR A 218 -13.69 1.47 -4.72
N LEU A 219 -13.12 0.90 -3.66
CA LEU A 219 -11.71 0.53 -3.57
C LEU A 219 -11.55 -0.98 -3.82
N PRO A 220 -10.98 -1.40 -4.96
CA PRO A 220 -10.69 -2.80 -5.21
C PRO A 220 -9.49 -3.26 -4.38
N MET A 221 -9.66 -4.39 -3.71
CA MET A 221 -8.66 -5.04 -2.88
C MET A 221 -8.59 -6.54 -3.22
N GLN A 222 -7.45 -7.15 -2.93
CA GLN A 222 -7.28 -8.61 -2.98
C GLN A 222 -6.69 -9.05 -1.65
N VAL A 223 -7.21 -10.12 -1.07
CA VAL A 223 -6.77 -10.66 0.22
C VAL A 223 -6.55 -12.17 0.13
N TRP A 224 -5.52 -12.64 0.83
CA TRP A 224 -5.16 -14.05 0.92
C TRP A 224 -5.21 -14.47 2.38
N LEU A 225 -6.06 -15.46 2.68
CA LEU A 225 -6.28 -15.98 4.03
C LEU A 225 -5.58 -17.32 4.20
N ASP A 226 -4.81 -17.53 5.27
CA ASP A 226 -4.31 -18.86 5.63
C ASP A 226 -5.41 -19.80 6.20
N ASP A 227 -5.05 -21.04 6.48
CA ASP A 227 -5.96 -22.05 7.05
C ASP A 227 -6.47 -21.69 8.46
N ASP A 228 -5.70 -20.92 9.24
CA ASP A 228 -6.16 -20.33 10.51
C ASP A 228 -7.15 -19.18 10.28
N GLY A 229 -7.23 -18.65 9.05
CA GLY A 229 -8.11 -17.58 8.61
C GLY A 229 -7.54 -16.18 8.80
N ARG A 230 -6.22 -16.01 8.95
CA ARG A 230 -5.51 -14.72 9.07
C ARG A 230 -5.11 -14.18 7.70
N LEU A 231 -4.96 -12.86 7.59
CA LEU A 231 -4.40 -12.20 6.40
C LEU A 231 -2.93 -12.59 6.23
N ARG A 232 -2.59 -13.29 5.15
CA ARG A 232 -1.20 -13.53 4.71
C ARG A 232 -0.73 -12.48 3.71
N ARG A 233 -1.64 -11.98 2.88
CA ARG A 233 -1.39 -10.87 1.97
C ARG A 233 -2.64 -10.00 1.84
N GLN A 234 -2.42 -8.69 1.72
CA GLN A 234 -3.42 -7.72 1.29
C GLN A 234 -2.80 -6.87 0.17
N GLN A 235 -3.46 -6.80 -0.97
CA GLN A 235 -3.11 -5.93 -2.08
C GLN A 235 -4.21 -4.89 -2.29
N ILE A 236 -3.82 -3.63 -2.42
CA ILE A 236 -4.70 -2.50 -2.73
C ILE A 236 -4.17 -1.84 -4.00
N ASP A 237 -5.01 -1.76 -5.02
CA ASP A 237 -4.71 -1.05 -6.26
C ASP A 237 -5.66 0.14 -6.38
N MET A 238 -5.12 1.35 -6.41
CA MET A 238 -5.91 2.58 -6.46
C MET A 238 -5.40 3.56 -7.52
N THR A 239 -6.31 4.36 -8.06
CA THR A 239 -5.98 5.45 -8.98
C THR A 239 -6.47 6.74 -8.34
N VAL A 240 -5.53 7.59 -7.92
CA VAL A 240 -5.83 8.93 -7.39
C VAL A 240 -5.76 9.96 -8.52
N LYS A 241 -6.59 11.00 -8.45
CA LYS A 241 -6.37 12.22 -9.24
C LYS A 241 -5.04 12.85 -8.82
N ALA A 242 -4.22 13.26 -9.79
CA ALA A 242 -2.97 13.95 -9.48
C ALA A 242 -3.27 15.33 -8.85
N PRO A 243 -2.58 15.73 -7.76
CA PRO A 243 -2.76 17.06 -7.19
C PRO A 243 -2.26 18.14 -8.15
N ALA A 244 -2.83 19.35 -8.06
CA ALA A 244 -2.45 20.48 -8.92
C ALA A 244 -0.94 20.84 -8.82
N SER A 245 -0.31 20.56 -7.67
CA SER A 245 1.14 20.69 -7.46
C SER A 245 1.96 19.69 -8.27
N ALA A 246 1.49 18.45 -8.45
CA ALA A 246 2.11 17.45 -9.35
C ALA A 246 1.90 17.78 -10.84
N SER A 247 1.09 18.81 -11.15
CA SER A 247 0.98 19.35 -12.51
C SER A 247 2.10 20.37 -12.85
N ALA A 248 2.98 20.69 -11.90
CA ALA A 248 4.17 21.52 -12.12
C ALA A 248 5.24 20.73 -12.89
N LYS A 249 5.36 21.04 -14.18
CA LYS A 249 6.18 20.35 -15.18
C LYS A 249 7.69 20.25 -14.84
N PRO A 250 8.31 19.06 -14.96
CA PRO A 250 9.61 18.93 -15.62
C PRO A 250 9.45 19.24 -17.12
N GLU A 251 10.46 19.84 -17.75
CA GLU A 251 10.33 20.41 -19.10
C GLU A 251 9.87 19.41 -20.17
N GLY A 252 8.83 19.77 -20.93
CA GLY A 252 8.39 19.03 -22.13
C GLY A 252 7.30 17.96 -21.95
N GLY A 253 7.04 17.48 -20.73
CA GLY A 253 6.03 16.45 -20.47
C GLY A 253 4.58 16.96 -20.41
N SER A 254 3.62 16.08 -20.70
CA SER A 254 2.23 16.26 -20.25
C SER A 254 2.12 15.84 -18.78
N ALA A 255 1.53 16.69 -17.93
CA ALA A 255 1.30 16.33 -16.53
C ALA A 255 0.39 15.09 -16.43
N PRO A 256 0.72 14.12 -15.56
CA PRO A 256 -0.16 12.98 -15.32
C PRO A 256 -1.46 13.49 -14.70
N LYS A 257 -2.61 13.11 -15.28
CA LYS A 257 -3.94 13.44 -14.72
C LYS A 257 -4.29 12.57 -13.51
N GLU A 258 -3.68 11.40 -13.45
CA GLU A 258 -3.93 10.32 -12.51
C GLU A 258 -2.60 9.72 -12.07
N LEU A 259 -2.51 9.29 -10.81
CA LEU A 259 -1.41 8.49 -10.29
C LEU A 259 -1.95 7.12 -9.93
N LYS A 260 -1.31 6.06 -10.41
CA LYS A 260 -1.67 4.68 -10.07
C LYS A 260 -0.78 4.19 -8.95
N MET A 261 -1.37 3.81 -7.83
CA MET A 261 -0.65 3.23 -6.70
C MET A 261 -1.08 1.78 -6.51
N SER A 262 -0.09 0.89 -6.38
CA SER A 262 -0.27 -0.51 -6.02
C SER A 262 0.51 -0.74 -4.74
N THR A 263 -0.17 -1.22 -3.69
CA THR A 263 0.44 -1.53 -2.39
C THR A 263 0.14 -2.98 -2.06
N VAL A 264 1.19 -3.78 -1.87
CA VAL A 264 1.10 -5.16 -1.39
C VAL A 264 1.69 -5.20 0.01
N MET A 265 0.94 -5.73 0.97
CA MET A 265 1.40 -6.02 2.32
C MET A 265 1.37 -7.53 2.53
N ASN A 266 2.43 -8.11 3.08
CA ASN A 266 2.51 -9.52 3.46
C ASN A 266 2.69 -9.63 4.97
N PHE A 267 2.08 -10.65 5.57
CA PHE A 267 2.25 -10.99 6.99
C PHE A 267 2.77 -12.42 7.12
N SER A 268 3.82 -12.58 7.92
CA SER A 268 4.47 -13.86 8.22
C SER A 268 4.95 -13.88 9.67
N ASP A 269 5.54 -14.99 10.12
CA ASP A 269 6.13 -15.14 11.46
C ASP A 269 5.23 -14.61 12.60
N PHE A 270 3.96 -15.04 12.61
CA PHE A 270 3.00 -14.63 13.64
C PHE A 270 3.49 -15.01 15.05
N GLY A 271 3.34 -14.10 16.01
CA GLY A 271 3.85 -14.23 17.37
C GLY A 271 5.34 -13.90 17.54
N THR A 272 5.97 -13.24 16.57
CA THR A 272 7.36 -12.75 16.67
C THR A 272 7.50 -11.59 17.68
N GLU A 273 8.63 -11.47 18.36
CA GLU A 273 8.85 -10.39 19.34
C GLU A 273 8.98 -9.01 18.64
N VAL A 274 8.41 -7.98 19.27
CA VAL A 274 8.40 -6.59 18.76
C VAL A 274 9.06 -5.70 19.80
N ASP A 275 10.30 -5.31 19.53
CA ASP A 275 11.11 -4.44 20.42
C ASP A 275 11.06 -2.97 19.93
N ALA A 276 9.93 -2.32 20.16
CA ALA A 276 9.65 -0.97 19.67
C ALA A 276 9.95 0.11 20.73
N GLU A 277 11.22 0.46 20.90
CA GLU A 277 11.62 1.56 21.80
C GLU A 277 11.68 2.93 21.11
N ALA A 278 11.21 3.96 21.81
CA ALA A 278 11.37 5.35 21.40
C ALA A 278 12.86 5.75 21.37
N PRO A 279 13.34 6.48 20.34
CA PRO A 279 14.72 6.96 20.29
C PRO A 279 15.04 7.92 21.46
N PRO A 280 16.33 8.07 21.84
CA PRO A 280 16.73 8.94 22.93
C PRO A 280 16.22 10.38 22.75
N ALA A 281 15.57 10.96 23.76
CA ALA A 281 14.95 12.29 23.66
C ALA A 281 15.93 13.41 23.24
N GLY A 282 17.23 13.24 23.52
CA GLY A 282 18.29 14.11 23.02
C GLY A 282 18.42 14.14 21.50
N GLU A 283 18.12 13.02 20.83
CA GLU A 283 18.24 12.77 19.38
C GLU A 283 16.94 12.99 18.59
N VAL A 284 15.84 13.36 19.25
CA VAL A 284 14.53 13.54 18.62
C VAL A 284 14.15 15.02 18.47
N THR A 285 13.73 15.42 17.27
CA THR A 285 13.08 16.71 16.99
C THR A 285 11.59 16.50 16.74
N ASP A 286 10.74 17.30 17.41
CA ASP A 286 9.30 17.30 17.15
C ASP A 286 9.00 18.02 15.84
N MET A 287 8.39 17.31 14.88
CA MET A 287 7.97 17.82 13.58
C MET A 287 6.45 17.77 13.40
N THR A 288 5.70 17.57 14.50
CA THR A 288 4.24 17.40 14.44
C THR A 288 3.56 18.62 13.82
N GLU A 289 3.87 19.84 14.28
CA GLU A 289 3.23 21.07 13.78
C GLU A 289 3.51 21.29 12.28
N GLN A 290 4.70 20.91 11.82
CA GLN A 290 5.12 20.98 10.43
C GLN A 290 4.35 19.97 9.56
N ALA A 291 4.15 18.74 10.05
CA ALA A 291 3.32 17.73 9.38
C ALA A 291 1.86 18.19 9.28
N LEU A 292 1.32 18.78 10.36
CA LEU A 292 -0.02 19.38 10.37
C LEU A 292 -0.16 20.51 9.34
N GLN A 293 0.81 21.43 9.27
CA GLN A 293 0.82 22.52 8.29
C GLN A 293 0.93 22.03 6.85
N GLY A 294 1.77 21.02 6.59
CA GLY A 294 1.91 20.41 5.25
C GLY A 294 0.63 19.73 4.76
N SER A 295 -0.15 19.13 5.66
CA SER A 295 -1.45 18.54 5.31
C SER A 295 -2.54 19.59 4.99
N GLY A 296 -2.43 20.80 5.53
CA GLY A 296 -3.41 21.87 5.34
C GLY A 296 -3.34 22.60 3.99
N GLN A 297 -2.30 22.40 3.17
CA GLN A 297 -2.11 23.06 1.88
C GLN A 297 -2.66 22.26 0.66
N GLN A 298 -3.39 21.16 0.89
CA GLN A 298 -4.01 20.35 -0.18
C GLN A 298 -5.55 20.40 -0.21
N GLY A 299 -6.16 21.29 0.58
CA GLY A 299 -7.60 21.58 0.57
C GLY A 299 -7.99 22.69 -0.41
#